data_AF-A0AA43KB14-F1
#
_entry.id   AF-A0AA43KB14-F1
#
_cell.length_a   1.000
_cell.length_b   1.000
_cell.length_c   1.000
_cell.angle_alpha   90.00
_cell.angle_beta   90.00
_cell.angle_gamma   90.00
#
_symmetry.space_group_name_H-M   'P 1'
#
loop_
_entity.id
_entity.type
_entity.pdbx_description
1 polymer ?
#
loop_
_entity_poly.entity_id
_entity_poly.type
_entity_poly.pdbx_seq_one_letter_code
_entity_poly.pdbx_strand_id
1 'polypeptide(L)'
;MKTELKAKFLQHILKKKKEDEGFTLIELLVVIIIIGILSAIALPSFLNQAAKAKQSEAKTYVSTVNKAQQSYRVENTAFAASVEPLQIGISSETTDYRYTLGAGPNTASVLATPKDITALRGFSGGVAILASGQTTAIACQTKGVQNVNNVAIPTLAPAAATAAAGASCGGNMEDMK
;
A
#
# COMPACT_ATOMS: atom_id res chain seq x y z
N MET A 1 38.57 -53.99 45.94
CA MET A 1 37.19 -53.68 45.47
C MET A 1 37.08 -52.44 44.57
N LYS A 2 37.96 -51.42 44.66
CA LYS A 2 37.87 -50.17 43.86
C LYS A 2 38.25 -50.30 42.37
N THR A 3 38.96 -51.37 41.98
CA THR A 3 39.50 -51.56 40.62
C THR A 3 38.45 -52.02 39.60
N GLU A 4 37.52 -52.88 40.02
CA GLU A 4 36.39 -53.36 39.21
C GLU A 4 35.44 -52.24 38.77
N LEU A 5 35.15 -51.30 39.69
CA LEU A 5 34.27 -50.16 39.44
C LEU A 5 34.90 -49.18 38.43
N LYS A 6 36.22 -48.96 38.52
CA LYS A 6 36.99 -48.16 37.57
C LYS A 6 36.95 -48.79 36.17
N ALA A 7 37.10 -50.11 36.07
CA ALA A 7 37.07 -50.83 34.80
C ALA A 7 35.68 -50.78 34.15
N LYS A 8 34.59 -51.01 34.89
CA LYS A 8 33.22 -50.89 34.37
C LYS A 8 32.83 -49.46 34.01
N PHE A 9 33.32 -48.47 34.76
CA PHE A 9 33.10 -47.05 34.45
C PHE A 9 33.83 -46.63 33.17
N LEU A 10 35.09 -47.05 32.98
CA LEU A 10 35.82 -46.84 31.73
C LEU A 10 35.13 -47.52 30.54
N GLN A 11 34.65 -48.76 30.71
CA GLN A 11 33.90 -49.45 29.66
C GLN A 11 32.60 -48.73 29.29
N HIS A 12 31.90 -48.12 30.26
CA HIS A 12 30.67 -47.38 30.02
C HIS A 12 30.91 -46.06 29.29
N ILE A 13 32.03 -45.37 29.57
CA ILE A 13 32.44 -44.15 28.85
C ILE A 13 32.89 -44.50 27.42
N LEU A 14 33.69 -45.56 27.24
CA LEU A 14 34.22 -45.98 25.93
C LEU A 14 33.14 -46.57 25.01
N LYS A 15 32.10 -47.19 25.56
CA LYS A 15 30.95 -47.74 24.79
C LYS A 15 29.95 -46.66 24.36
N LYS A 16 30.05 -45.44 24.91
CA LYS A 16 29.16 -44.31 24.59
C LYS A 16 29.74 -43.39 23.50
N LYS A 17 30.46 -43.96 22.53
CA LYS A 17 30.70 -43.29 21.25
C LYS A 17 29.41 -43.45 20.43
N LYS A 18 28.36 -42.73 20.85
CA LYS A 18 27.21 -42.53 19.97
C LYS A 18 27.73 -41.79 18.75
N GLU A 19 27.33 -42.29 17.61
CA GLU A 19 27.54 -41.69 16.30
C GLU A 19 26.77 -40.37 16.30
N ASP A 20 27.41 -39.31 16.79
CA ASP A 20 26.98 -37.94 16.49
C ASP A 20 27.35 -37.70 15.02
N GLU A 21 26.53 -38.23 14.13
CA GLU A 21 26.55 -37.91 12.70
C GLU A 21 26.24 -36.42 12.55
N GLY A 22 27.29 -35.60 12.48
CA GLY A 22 27.16 -34.18 12.19
C GLY A 22 26.69 -33.98 10.75
N PHE A 23 25.91 -32.92 10.52
CA PHE A 23 25.57 -32.45 9.17
C PHE A 23 26.84 -32.30 8.34
N THR A 24 26.84 -32.94 7.18
CA THR A 24 27.95 -32.82 6.24
C THR A 24 27.95 -31.43 5.60
N LEU A 25 29.13 -30.90 5.26
CA LEU A 25 29.24 -29.62 4.56
C LEU A 25 28.50 -29.64 3.22
N ILE A 26 28.42 -30.81 2.57
CA ILE A 26 27.71 -30.98 1.30
C ILE A 26 26.19 -30.90 1.47
N GLU A 27 25.63 -31.42 2.57
CA GLU A 27 24.19 -31.28 2.86
C GLU A 27 23.82 -29.82 3.07
N LEU A 28 24.60 -29.07 3.85
CA LEU A 28 24.37 -27.64 4.03
C LEU A 28 24.53 -26.87 2.71
N LEU A 29 25.49 -27.25 1.86
CA LEU A 29 25.71 -26.62 0.56
C LEU A 29 24.51 -26.82 -0.39
N VAL A 30 23.96 -28.03 -0.47
CA VAL A 30 22.78 -28.28 -1.31
C VAL A 30 21.56 -27.51 -0.80
N VAL A 31 21.37 -27.41 0.52
CA VAL A 31 20.26 -26.66 1.11
C VAL A 31 20.35 -25.17 0.77
N ILE A 32 21.52 -24.54 0.91
CA ILE A 32 21.67 -23.11 0.58
C ILE A 32 21.47 -22.84 -0.91
N ILE A 33 21.83 -23.79 -1.79
CA ILE A 33 21.59 -23.69 -3.23
C ILE A 33 20.07 -23.73 -3.51
N ILE A 34 19.35 -24.67 -2.90
CA ILE A 34 17.90 -24.78 -3.10
C ILE A 34 17.17 -23.53 -2.60
N ILE A 35 17.45 -23.06 -1.38
CA ILE A 35 16.83 -21.82 -0.87
C ILE A 35 17.25 -20.59 -1.68
N GLY A 36 18.46 -20.58 -2.24
CA GLY A 36 18.94 -19.51 -3.13
C GLY A 36 18.11 -19.42 -4.42
N ILE A 37 17.86 -20.56 -5.08
CA ILE A 37 17.05 -20.63 -6.30
C ILE A 37 15.59 -20.23 -6.00
N LEU A 38 15.01 -20.76 -4.92
CA LEU A 38 13.64 -20.42 -4.52
C LEU A 38 13.51 -18.93 -4.18
N SER A 39 14.47 -18.36 -3.44
CA SER A 39 14.46 -16.94 -3.05
C SER A 39 14.58 -16.01 -4.26
N ALA A 40 15.39 -16.36 -5.26
CA ALA A 40 15.58 -15.55 -6.46
C ALA A 40 14.26 -15.36 -7.25
N ILE A 41 13.39 -16.37 -7.28
CA ILE A 41 12.09 -16.30 -7.96
C ILE A 41 11.02 -15.67 -7.05
N ALA A 42 11.04 -16.01 -5.76
CA ALA A 42 9.99 -15.59 -4.82
C ALA A 42 10.09 -14.11 -4.42
N LEU A 43 11.31 -13.59 -4.21
CA LEU A 43 11.52 -12.23 -3.70
C LEU A 43 10.90 -11.12 -4.58
N PRO A 44 11.10 -11.07 -5.92
CA PRO A 44 10.50 -10.02 -6.73
C PRO A 44 8.96 -10.07 -6.71
N SER A 45 8.38 -11.27 -6.69
CA SER A 45 6.93 -11.46 -6.56
C SER A 45 6.41 -10.97 -5.21
N PHE A 46 7.12 -11.29 -4.13
CA PHE A 46 6.77 -10.84 -2.78
C PHE A 46 6.80 -9.30 -2.67
N LEU A 47 7.85 -8.65 -3.19
CA LEU A 47 7.96 -7.19 -3.17
C LEU A 47 6.83 -6.53 -3.98
N ASN A 48 6.45 -7.09 -5.12
CA ASN A 48 5.31 -6.58 -5.91
C ASN A 48 3.98 -6.71 -5.15
N GLN A 49 3.77 -7.83 -4.45
CA GLN A 49 2.56 -8.04 -3.65
C GLN A 49 2.50 -7.09 -2.45
N ALA A 50 3.62 -6.86 -1.77
CA ALA A 50 3.72 -5.87 -0.69
C ALA A 50 3.39 -4.46 -1.21
N ALA A 51 3.92 -4.07 -2.37
CA ALA A 51 3.59 -2.78 -3.00
C ALA A 51 2.10 -2.67 -3.36
N LYS A 52 1.48 -3.74 -3.88
CA LYS A 52 0.03 -3.78 -4.16
C LYS A 52 -0.82 -3.64 -2.89
N ALA A 53 -0.42 -4.26 -1.79
CA ALA A 53 -1.12 -4.12 -0.52
C ALA A 53 -1.12 -2.67 -0.03
N LYS A 54 0.04 -2.01 -0.07
CA LYS A 54 0.19 -0.57 0.26
C LYS A 54 -0.65 0.32 -0.66
N GLN A 55 -0.66 0.03 -1.96
CA GLN A 55 -1.49 0.73 -2.94
C GLN A 55 -2.99 0.54 -2.71
N SER A 56 -3.40 -0.65 -2.25
CA SER A 56 -4.81 -0.95 -1.92
C SER A 56 -5.32 -0.14 -0.73
N GLU A 57 -4.46 0.13 0.25
CA GLU A 57 -4.77 1.04 1.37
C GLU A 57 -5.09 2.44 0.83
N ALA A 58 -4.19 3.03 0.04
CA ALA A 58 -4.38 4.36 -0.53
C ALA A 58 -5.61 4.46 -1.43
N LYS A 59 -5.85 3.45 -2.26
CA LYS A 59 -7.06 3.33 -3.09
C LYS A 59 -8.34 3.36 -2.25
N THR A 60 -8.36 2.64 -1.13
CA THR A 60 -9.49 2.62 -0.20
C THR A 60 -9.66 3.97 0.48
N TYR A 61 -8.56 4.62 0.87
CA TYR A 61 -8.58 5.91 1.53
C TYR A 61 -9.13 7.00 0.62
N VAL A 62 -8.65 7.10 -0.61
CA VAL A 62 -9.16 8.05 -1.62
C VAL A 62 -10.67 7.86 -1.85
N SER A 63 -11.11 6.61 -1.95
CA SER A 63 -12.54 6.28 -2.14
C SER A 63 -13.38 6.66 -0.91
N THR A 64 -12.83 6.46 0.29
CA THR A 64 -13.48 6.80 1.56
C THR A 64 -13.58 8.32 1.72
N VAL A 65 -12.51 9.05 1.40
CA VAL A 65 -12.50 10.52 1.39
C VAL A 65 -13.53 11.05 0.39
N ASN A 66 -13.63 10.50 -0.82
CA ASN A 66 -14.65 10.91 -1.79
C ASN A 66 -16.08 10.70 -1.27
N LYS A 67 -16.36 9.59 -0.60
CA LYS A 67 -17.68 9.34 0.01
C LYS A 67 -17.94 10.31 1.17
N ALA A 68 -16.95 10.52 2.03
CA ALA A 68 -17.06 11.43 3.15
C ALA A 68 -17.24 12.88 2.71
N GLN A 69 -16.58 13.32 1.64
CA GLN A 69 -16.78 14.65 1.05
C GLN A 69 -18.21 14.83 0.53
N GLN A 70 -18.79 13.80 -0.07
CA GLN A 70 -20.20 13.83 -0.50
C GLN A 70 -21.13 13.93 0.70
N SER A 71 -20.96 13.09 1.73
CA SER A 71 -21.74 13.16 2.97
C SER A 71 -21.59 14.52 3.67
N TYR A 72 -20.35 15.00 3.82
CA TYR A 72 -20.07 16.30 4.43
C TYR A 72 -20.76 17.45 3.69
N ARG A 73 -20.86 17.36 2.35
CA ARG A 73 -21.54 18.36 1.53
C ARG A 73 -23.08 18.30 1.63
N VAL A 74 -23.64 17.16 2.03
CA VAL A 74 -25.08 17.06 2.33
C VAL A 74 -25.39 17.82 3.63
N GLU A 75 -24.47 17.78 4.59
CA GLU A 75 -24.62 18.42 5.89
C GLU A 75 -24.16 19.90 5.90
N ASN A 76 -23.18 20.25 5.05
CA ASN A 76 -22.54 21.55 5.01
C ASN A 76 -22.63 22.18 3.62
N THR A 77 -22.66 23.51 3.56
CA THR A 77 -22.71 24.27 2.30
C THR A 77 -21.37 24.35 1.55
N ALA A 78 -20.32 23.72 2.07
CA ALA A 78 -18.96 23.71 1.54
C ALA A 78 -18.36 22.30 1.63
N PHE A 79 -17.36 22.00 0.80
CA PHE A 79 -16.53 20.80 0.96
C PHE A 79 -15.47 21.01 2.05
N ALA A 80 -14.98 19.93 2.62
CA ALA A 80 -13.93 19.97 3.63
C ALA A 80 -12.54 20.18 2.99
N ALA A 81 -11.79 21.17 3.47
CA ALA A 81 -10.43 21.45 3.00
C ALA A 81 -9.35 20.54 3.62
N SER A 82 -9.70 19.74 4.64
CA SER A 82 -8.80 18.83 5.34
C SER A 82 -9.52 17.54 5.74
N VAL A 83 -8.77 16.52 6.17
CA VAL A 83 -9.32 15.22 6.58
C VAL A 83 -10.00 15.26 7.96
N GLU A 84 -9.57 16.15 8.85
CA GLU A 84 -10.06 16.28 10.23
C GLU A 84 -11.59 16.43 10.32
N PRO A 85 -12.24 17.38 9.61
CA PRO A 85 -13.70 17.57 9.68
C PRO A 85 -14.49 16.42 9.05
N LEU A 86 -13.86 15.54 8.27
CA LEU A 86 -14.54 14.38 7.70
C LEU A 86 -14.74 13.26 8.73
N GLN A 87 -14.04 13.28 9.86
CA GLN A 87 -14.18 12.32 10.97
C GLN A 87 -14.12 10.83 10.56
N ILE A 88 -13.40 10.52 9.48
CA ILE A 88 -13.28 9.17 8.92
C ILE A 88 -12.17 8.33 9.56
N GLY A 89 -11.49 8.83 10.60
CA GLY A 89 -10.39 8.13 11.27
C GLY A 89 -9.13 7.96 10.42
N ILE A 90 -8.98 8.76 9.36
CA ILE A 90 -7.81 8.74 8.47
C ILE A 90 -6.93 9.94 8.75
N SER A 91 -5.65 9.68 9.04
CA SER A 91 -4.63 10.72 9.17
C SER A 91 -4.22 11.29 7.82
N SER A 92 -3.81 12.56 7.79
CA SER A 92 -3.25 13.21 6.59
C SER A 92 -1.96 12.55 6.09
N GLU A 93 -1.33 11.71 6.91
CA GLU A 93 -0.19 10.89 6.53
C GLU A 93 -0.30 9.47 7.09
N THR A 94 0.12 8.53 6.26
CA THR A 94 0.36 7.13 6.63
C THR A 94 1.85 6.83 6.48
N THR A 95 2.25 5.60 6.78
CA THR A 95 3.63 5.14 6.57
C THR A 95 4.08 5.30 5.11
N ASP A 96 3.19 5.02 4.15
CA ASP A 96 3.53 4.94 2.73
C ASP A 96 3.00 6.11 1.89
N TYR A 97 1.99 6.85 2.35
CA TYR A 97 1.34 7.93 1.59
C TYR A 97 1.15 9.22 2.39
N ARG A 98 1.15 10.36 1.69
CA ARG A 98 0.64 11.65 2.20
C ARG A 98 -0.64 12.02 1.46
N TYR A 99 -1.66 12.41 2.20
CA TYR A 99 -2.98 12.79 1.71
C TYR A 99 -3.17 14.30 1.82
N THR A 100 -3.25 14.96 0.68
CA THR A 100 -3.53 16.40 0.59
C THR A 100 -4.92 16.60 0.03
N LEU A 101 -5.76 17.35 0.74
CA LEU A 101 -7.09 17.71 0.26
C LEU A 101 -7.06 19.13 -0.30
N GLY A 102 -7.82 19.33 -1.36
CA GLY A 102 -8.11 20.64 -1.94
C GLY A 102 -9.62 20.78 -2.01
N ALA A 103 -10.16 21.92 -1.56
CA ALA A 103 -11.58 22.22 -1.64
C ALA A 103 -11.78 23.55 -2.37
N GLY A 104 -12.70 23.53 -3.33
CA GLY A 104 -13.26 24.70 -3.97
C GLY A 104 -14.77 24.82 -3.69
N PRO A 105 -15.44 25.85 -4.23
CA PRO A 105 -16.86 26.10 -3.96
C PRO A 105 -17.78 24.92 -4.35
N ASN A 106 -17.44 24.25 -5.46
CA ASN A 106 -18.25 23.18 -6.07
C ASN A 106 -17.45 21.89 -6.34
N THR A 107 -16.20 21.83 -5.90
CA THR A 107 -15.31 20.68 -6.12
C THR A 107 -14.50 20.38 -4.86
N ALA A 108 -14.19 19.11 -4.65
CA ALA A 108 -13.19 18.65 -3.70
C ALA A 108 -12.27 17.69 -4.42
N SER A 109 -11.00 17.67 -4.03
CA SER A 109 -10.02 16.72 -4.51
C SER A 109 -9.19 16.18 -3.35
N VAL A 110 -8.75 14.95 -3.48
CA VAL A 110 -7.78 14.33 -2.59
C VAL A 110 -6.63 13.81 -3.44
N LEU A 111 -5.40 14.06 -3.02
CA LEU A 111 -4.18 13.54 -3.61
C LEU A 111 -3.49 12.64 -2.61
N ALA A 112 -3.34 11.37 -2.94
CA ALA A 112 -2.49 10.43 -2.24
C ALA A 112 -1.15 10.35 -2.96
N THR A 113 -0.14 11.02 -2.40
CA THR A 113 1.22 11.04 -2.93
C THR A 113 2.05 9.96 -2.23
N PRO A 114 2.70 9.05 -2.98
CA PRO A 114 3.51 7.99 -2.38
C PRO A 114 4.80 8.57 -1.81
N LYS A 115 5.21 8.11 -0.63
CA LYS A 115 6.52 8.45 -0.03
C LYS A 115 7.66 7.70 -0.74
N ASP A 116 7.40 6.50 -1.25
CA ASP A 116 8.32 5.72 -2.08
C ASP A 116 7.90 5.78 -3.56
N ILE A 117 8.56 6.66 -4.30
CA ILE A 117 8.35 6.92 -5.73
C ILE A 117 8.98 5.87 -6.65
N THR A 118 9.54 4.78 -6.12
CA THR A 118 10.16 3.71 -6.92
C THR A 118 9.31 2.44 -6.95
N ALA A 119 8.48 2.24 -5.92
CA ALA A 119 7.63 1.05 -5.79
C ALA A 119 6.12 1.35 -5.81
N LEU A 120 5.71 2.60 -5.54
CA LEU A 120 4.30 2.93 -5.29
C LEU A 120 3.71 3.90 -6.33
N ARG A 121 2.46 3.63 -6.73
CA ARG A 121 1.67 4.50 -7.62
C ARG A 121 0.97 5.59 -6.80
N GLY A 122 0.76 6.75 -7.41
CA GLY A 122 -0.05 7.83 -6.81
C GLY A 122 -1.53 7.63 -7.11
N PHE A 123 -2.37 8.11 -6.20
CA PHE A 123 -3.83 8.09 -6.36
C PHE A 123 -4.40 9.48 -6.18
N SER A 124 -5.51 9.75 -6.85
CA SER A 124 -6.26 10.99 -6.64
C SER A 124 -7.75 10.73 -6.69
N GLY A 125 -8.51 11.43 -5.87
CA GLY A 125 -9.96 11.45 -5.91
C GLY A 125 -10.46 12.85 -6.21
N GLY A 126 -11.64 12.93 -6.81
CA GLY A 126 -12.32 14.17 -7.07
C GLY A 126 -13.82 14.00 -6.84
N VAL A 127 -14.45 15.00 -6.23
CA VAL A 127 -15.90 15.11 -6.09
C VAL A 127 -16.32 16.46 -6.62
N ALA A 128 -17.38 16.51 -7.42
CA ALA A 128 -17.92 17.74 -7.94
C ALA A 128 -19.44 17.77 -7.84
N ILE A 129 -20.00 18.97 -7.72
CA ILE A 129 -21.44 19.18 -7.78
C ILE A 129 -21.79 19.55 -9.23
N LEU A 130 -22.74 18.81 -9.79
CA LEU A 130 -23.31 19.04 -11.11
C LEU A 130 -24.35 20.16 -11.04
N ALA A 131 -24.71 20.74 -12.18
CA ALA A 131 -25.75 21.77 -12.26
C ALA A 131 -27.13 21.28 -11.76
N SER A 132 -27.36 19.96 -11.73
CA SER A 132 -28.56 19.32 -11.17
C SER A 132 -28.57 19.27 -9.63
N GLY A 133 -27.50 19.71 -8.96
CA GLY A 133 -27.31 19.55 -7.51
C GLY A 133 -26.83 18.17 -7.08
N GLN A 134 -26.70 17.21 -8.00
CA GLN A 134 -26.14 15.89 -7.69
C GLN A 134 -24.60 15.95 -7.60
N THR A 135 -24.03 15.12 -6.73
CA THR A 135 -22.57 14.94 -6.66
C THR A 135 -22.12 13.85 -7.61
N THR A 136 -21.01 14.09 -8.31
CA THR A 136 -20.26 13.07 -9.05
C THR A 136 -18.91 12.87 -8.37
N ALA A 137 -18.39 11.65 -8.41
CA ALA A 137 -17.08 11.32 -7.86
C ALA A 137 -16.26 10.50 -8.85
N ILE A 138 -14.96 10.74 -8.85
CA ILE A 138 -13.98 9.98 -9.63
C ILE A 138 -12.79 9.63 -8.75
N ALA A 139 -12.19 8.49 -9.04
CA ALA A 139 -10.90 8.11 -8.50
C ALA A 139 -9.97 7.69 -9.64
N CYS A 140 -8.74 8.18 -9.57
CA CYS A 140 -7.71 8.00 -10.58
C CYS A 140 -6.46 7.44 -9.93
N GLN A 141 -5.65 6.75 -10.73
CA GLN A 141 -4.33 6.29 -10.36
C GLN A 141 -3.31 6.71 -11.41
N THR A 142 -2.05 6.92 -11.05
CA THR A 142 -0.98 7.21 -12.02
C THR A 142 -0.73 5.99 -12.89
N LYS A 143 -0.56 6.11 -14.23
CA LYS A 143 -0.33 5.00 -15.19
C LYS A 143 0.89 4.11 -14.88
N GLY A 144 1.81 4.62 -14.07
CA GLY A 144 2.94 3.87 -13.53
C GLY A 144 3.33 4.42 -12.17
N VAL A 145 4.47 3.97 -11.67
CA VAL A 145 5.12 4.62 -10.53
C VAL A 145 5.59 6.01 -10.99
N GLN A 146 5.25 7.06 -10.26
CA GLN A 146 5.49 8.46 -10.65
C GLN A 146 5.95 9.27 -9.44
N ASN A 147 6.73 10.33 -9.69
CA ASN A 147 7.16 11.26 -8.65
C ASN A 147 5.98 11.97 -7.97
N VAL A 148 6.16 12.39 -6.71
CA VAL A 148 5.13 13.07 -5.90
C VAL A 148 4.58 14.35 -6.54
N ASN A 149 5.39 15.02 -7.36
CA ASN A 149 5.00 16.25 -8.05
C ASN A 149 4.16 16.00 -9.32
N ASN A 150 4.02 14.74 -9.72
CA ASN A 150 3.36 14.36 -10.96
C ASN A 150 1.99 13.72 -10.72
N VAL A 151 1.48 13.66 -9.48
CA VAL A 151 0.10 13.21 -9.26
C VAL A 151 -0.83 14.36 -9.65
N ALA A 152 -1.54 14.21 -10.77
CA ALA A 152 -2.47 15.23 -11.23
C ALA A 152 -3.77 15.21 -10.40
N ILE A 153 -4.51 16.32 -10.40
CA ILE A 153 -5.86 16.37 -9.86
C ILE A 153 -6.82 15.96 -10.99
N PRO A 154 -7.87 15.16 -10.72
CA PRO A 154 -8.85 14.81 -11.74
C PRO A 154 -9.51 16.07 -12.31
N THR A 155 -9.76 16.08 -13.62
CA THR A 155 -10.52 17.16 -14.24
C THR A 155 -11.98 16.95 -13.89
N LEU A 156 -12.48 17.81 -13.01
CA LEU A 156 -13.86 17.86 -12.59
C LEU A 156 -14.51 19.04 -13.31
N ALA A 157 -15.60 18.83 -14.04
CA ALA A 157 -16.39 19.94 -14.56
C ALA A 157 -17.43 20.35 -13.50
N PRO A 158 -17.26 21.50 -12.82
CA PRO A 158 -18.23 21.96 -11.84
C PRO A 158 -19.48 22.52 -12.52
N ALA A 159 -20.56 22.64 -11.73
CA ALA A 159 -21.87 23.19 -12.08
C ALA A 159 -21.92 24.50 -12.91
N ALA A 160 -20.81 25.23 -13.07
CA ALA A 160 -20.73 26.44 -13.89
C ALA A 160 -20.46 26.20 -15.39
N ALA A 161 -20.20 24.96 -15.84
CA ALA A 161 -19.93 24.64 -17.24
C ALA A 161 -21.19 24.10 -17.96
N THR A 162 -21.61 24.78 -19.03
CA THR A 162 -22.81 24.52 -19.84
C THR A 162 -22.75 23.28 -20.74
N ALA A 163 -22.07 22.21 -20.35
CA ALA A 163 -22.03 20.98 -21.16
C ALA A 163 -21.77 19.75 -20.29
N ALA A 164 -22.26 18.59 -20.77
CA ALA A 164 -22.12 17.26 -20.19
C ALA A 164 -20.65 16.81 -20.07
N ALA A 165 -19.87 17.45 -19.21
CA ALA A 165 -18.49 17.08 -18.95
C ALA A 165 -18.46 16.19 -17.71
N GLY A 166 -18.27 14.89 -17.92
CA GLY A 166 -18.01 13.94 -16.86
C GLY A 166 -16.70 14.26 -16.14
N ALA A 167 -16.54 13.71 -14.94
CA ALA A 167 -15.23 13.68 -14.30
C ALA A 167 -14.28 12.79 -15.12
N SER A 168 -13.02 13.22 -15.32
CA SER A 168 -12.02 12.40 -16.03
C SER A 168 -10.63 12.47 -15.41
N CYS A 169 -9.89 11.37 -15.52
CA CYS A 169 -8.49 11.30 -15.16
C CYS A 169 -7.62 11.81 -16.32
N GLY A 170 -7.03 13.00 -16.16
CA GLY A 170 -6.18 13.63 -17.18
C GLY A 170 -4.68 13.31 -17.04
N GLY A 171 -3.93 13.58 -18.10
CA GLY A 171 -2.46 13.53 -18.09
C GLY A 171 -1.86 12.13 -17.90
N ASN A 172 -1.02 12.00 -16.87
CA ASN A 172 -0.35 10.75 -16.51
C ASN A 172 -1.20 9.83 -15.61
N MET A 173 -2.48 10.17 -15.40
CA MET A 173 -3.42 9.36 -14.64
C MET A 173 -4.35 8.57 -15.55
N GLU A 174 -4.94 7.52 -14.99
CA GLU A 174 -5.95 6.67 -15.60
C GLU A 174 -7.02 6.32 -14.55
N ASP A 175 -8.21 5.93 -15.02
CA ASP A 175 -9.31 5.57 -14.15
C ASP A 175 -8.96 4.38 -13.26
N MET A 176 -9.35 4.49 -11.99
CA MET A 176 -9.14 3.42 -11.03
C MET A 176 -10.19 2.32 -11.25
N LYS A 177 -9.81 1.28 -12.00
CA LYS A 177 -10.64 0.07 -12.20
C LYS A 177 -11.06 -0.60 -10.90
#